data_AF-A0A2N1GYU3-F1
#
_entry.id   AF-A0A2N1GYU3-F1
#
_cell.length_a   1.000
_cell.length_b   1.000
_cell.length_c   1.000
_cell.angle_alpha   90.00
_cell.angle_beta   90.00
_cell.angle_gamma   90.00
#
_symmetry.space_group_name_H-M   'P 1'
#
loop_
_entity.id
_entity.type
_entity.pdbx_description
1 polymer ?
#
loop_
_entity_poly.entity_id
_entity_poly.type
_entity_poly.pdbx_seq_one_letter_code
_entity_poly.pdbx_strand_id
1 'polypeptide(L)'
;GLTLTATNNIVEGGQITYTATLTNPAQTPVTVTLSNGSTITIAAGETVGTVNVPTAANDVYNNGTTVSTTITGATGGNFENLVPNTTPAVTTITDSV
;
A
#
# COMPACT_ATOMS: atom_id res chain seq x y z
N GLY A 1 3.52 12.65 9.77
CA GLY A 1 3.98 11.27 9.60
C GLY A 1 3.22 10.61 8.47
N LEU A 2 3.76 9.53 7.92
CA LEU A 2 3.17 8.74 6.84
C LEU A 2 3.12 7.26 7.24
N THR A 3 1.98 6.60 7.10
CA THR A 3 1.80 5.17 7.38
C THR A 3 1.25 4.43 6.17
N LEU A 4 1.42 3.10 6.16
CA LEU A 4 0.91 2.20 5.13
C LEU A 4 0.09 1.08 5.77
N THR A 5 -1.09 0.80 5.21
CA THR A 5 -1.87 -0.39 5.51
C THR A 5 -2.20 -1.15 4.23
N ALA A 6 -2.60 -2.41 4.37
CA ALA A 6 -3.05 -3.26 3.28
C ALA A 6 -4.35 -3.98 3.67
N THR A 7 -5.09 -4.49 2.69
CA THR A 7 -6.16 -5.45 2.95
C THR A 7 -5.60 -6.68 3.66
N ASN A 8 -6.09 -7.01 4.85
CA ASN A 8 -5.47 -8.05 5.69
C ASN A 8 -5.62 -9.48 5.15
N ASN A 9 -6.77 -9.81 4.55
CA ASN A 9 -7.04 -11.14 4.01
C ASN A 9 -7.81 -11.05 2.70
N ILE A 10 -7.38 -11.79 1.69
CA ILE A 10 -8.07 -11.95 0.41
C ILE A 10 -7.97 -13.41 -0.06
N VAL A 11 -8.81 -13.78 -1.01
CA VAL A 11 -8.71 -15.04 -1.75
C VAL A 11 -7.87 -14.81 -3.01
N GLU A 12 -7.21 -15.85 -3.53
CA GLU A 12 -6.55 -15.81 -4.84
C GLU A 12 -7.49 -15.29 -5.95
N GLY A 13 -6.90 -14.65 -6.96
CA GLY A 13 -7.62 -13.87 -7.96
C GLY A 13 -8.19 -12.54 -7.43
N GLY A 14 -7.97 -12.21 -6.15
CA GLY A 14 -8.37 -10.95 -5.54
C GLY A 14 -7.42 -9.77 -5.83
N GLN A 15 -7.64 -8.69 -5.08
CA GLN A 15 -6.80 -7.50 -5.13
C GLN A 15 -6.42 -7.04 -3.72
N ILE A 16 -5.17 -6.61 -3.57
CA ILE A 16 -4.70 -5.96 -2.36
C ILE A 16 -4.90 -4.46 -2.54
N THR A 17 -5.62 -3.82 -1.61
CA THR A 17 -5.66 -2.36 -1.52
C THR A 17 -4.59 -1.91 -0.56
N TYR A 18 -3.60 -1.16 -1.05
CA TYR A 18 -2.64 -0.46 -0.19
C TYR A 18 -3.12 0.96 0.04
N THR A 19 -3.10 1.39 1.30
CA THR A 19 -3.56 2.72 1.72
C THR A 19 -2.43 3.45 2.42
N ALA A 20 -2.00 4.56 1.85
CA ALA A 20 -1.06 5.48 2.47
C ALA A 20 -1.83 6.58 3.21
N THR A 21 -1.45 6.87 4.46
CA THR A 21 -2.13 7.87 5.29
C THR A 21 -1.14 8.86 5.87
N LEU A 22 -1.38 10.15 5.60
CA LEU A 22 -0.67 11.28 6.20
C LEU A 22 -1.39 11.74 7.47
N THR A 23 -0.62 12.24 8.43
CA THR A 23 -1.19 12.86 9.64
C THR A 23 -1.75 14.27 9.40
N ASN A 24 -1.42 14.90 8.27
CA ASN A 24 -1.88 16.23 7.88
C ASN A 24 -2.10 16.27 6.36
N PRO A 25 -3.01 17.11 5.85
CA PRO A 25 -3.23 17.27 4.41
C PRO A 25 -1.94 17.65 3.67
N ALA A 26 -1.75 17.09 2.48
CA ALA A 26 -0.63 17.45 1.62
C ALA A 26 -0.84 18.84 1.00
N GLN A 27 0.17 19.72 0.99
CA GLN A 27 0.04 21.02 0.33
C GLN A 27 0.23 20.92 -1.18
N THR A 28 1.06 19.97 -1.61
CA THR A 28 1.24 19.53 -3.01
C THR A 28 1.08 18.01 -3.06
N PRO A 29 0.95 17.39 -4.24
CA PRO A 29 0.86 15.93 -4.31
C PRO A 29 2.06 15.24 -3.63
N VAL A 30 1.80 14.14 -2.93
CA VAL A 30 2.82 13.22 -2.42
C VAL A 30 2.83 11.97 -3.28
N THR A 31 4.01 11.55 -3.70
CA THR A 31 4.23 10.23 -4.31
C THR A 31 4.92 9.33 -3.29
N VAL A 32 4.29 8.21 -2.98
CA VAL A 32 4.81 7.17 -2.08
C VAL A 32 5.21 5.96 -2.92
N THR A 33 6.46 5.52 -2.79
CA THR A 33 6.98 4.33 -3.46
C THR A 33 6.99 3.15 -2.49
N LEU A 34 6.51 1.99 -2.96
CA LEU A 34 6.41 0.77 -2.17
C LEU A 34 7.46 -0.26 -2.59
N SER A 35 7.80 -1.19 -1.69
CA SER A 35 8.79 -2.25 -1.95
C SER A 35 8.40 -3.23 -3.04
N ASN A 36 7.10 -3.35 -3.34
CA ASN A 36 6.59 -4.17 -4.44
C ASN A 36 6.59 -3.44 -5.80
N GLY A 37 7.19 -2.24 -5.87
CA GLY A 37 7.28 -1.42 -7.09
C GLY A 37 6.07 -0.54 -7.37
N SER A 38 4.99 -0.64 -6.58
CA SER A 38 3.80 0.20 -6.73
C SER A 38 4.04 1.63 -6.24
N THR A 39 3.25 2.57 -6.77
CA THR A 39 3.24 3.97 -6.33
C THR A 39 1.85 4.39 -5.89
N ILE A 40 1.75 5.07 -4.76
CA ILE A 40 0.52 5.72 -4.28
C ILE A 40 0.68 7.23 -4.45
N THR A 41 -0.31 7.88 -5.02
CA THR A 41 -0.40 9.35 -5.05
C THR A 41 -1.43 9.82 -4.03
N ILE A 42 -1.01 10.73 -3.15
CA ILE A 42 -1.89 11.48 -2.26
C ILE A 42 -2.02 12.88 -2.85
N ALA A 43 -3.23 13.30 -3.21
CA ALA A 43 -3.46 14.59 -3.85
C ALA A 43 -3.24 15.76 -2.88
N ALA A 44 -3.03 16.96 -3.41
CA ALA A 44 -3.03 18.18 -2.60
C ALA A 44 -4.40 18.37 -1.92
N GLY A 45 -4.39 18.78 -0.66
CA GLY A 45 -5.57 18.87 0.20
C GLY A 45 -5.98 17.55 0.85
N GLU A 46 -5.42 16.41 0.44
CA GLU A 46 -5.80 15.10 0.92
C GLU A 46 -4.81 14.53 1.94
N THR A 47 -5.29 13.59 2.73
CA THR A 47 -4.48 12.81 3.67
C THR A 47 -4.31 11.35 3.25
N VAL A 48 -5.09 10.89 2.28
CA VAL A 48 -5.16 9.47 1.91
C VAL A 48 -4.95 9.30 0.42
N GLY A 49 -4.17 8.28 0.08
CA GLY A 49 -4.05 7.77 -1.29
C GLY A 49 -4.11 6.25 -1.25
N THR A 50 -4.56 5.65 -2.35
CA THR A 50 -4.65 4.20 -2.47
C THR A 50 -4.08 3.70 -3.79
N VAL A 51 -3.68 2.44 -3.83
CA VAL A 51 -3.41 1.70 -5.06
C VAL A 51 -3.90 0.27 -4.91
N ASN A 52 -4.48 -0.27 -5.98
CA ASN A 52 -4.90 -1.67 -6.04
C ASN A 52 -3.87 -2.48 -6.82
N VAL A 53 -3.44 -3.58 -6.23
CA VAL A 53 -2.50 -4.52 -6.85
C VAL A 53 -3.20 -5.88 -6.96
N PRO A 54 -3.39 -6.41 -8.18
CA PRO A 54 -3.98 -7.73 -8.36
C PRO A 54 -3.02 -8.80 -7.82
N THR A 55 -3.57 -9.89 -7.27
CA THR A 55 -2.77 -11.08 -6.95
C THR A 55 -2.68 -12.01 -8.15
N ALA A 56 -1.96 -13.13 -7.97
CA ALA A 56 -2.04 -14.24 -8.90
C ALA A 56 -3.51 -14.64 -9.14
N ALA A 57 -3.81 -15.04 -10.37
CA ALA A 57 -5.11 -15.59 -10.71
C ALA A 57 -5.32 -16.90 -9.96
N ASN A 58 -6.57 -17.17 -9.59
CA ASN A 58 -6.91 -18.47 -9.00
C ASN A 58 -6.53 -19.61 -9.94
N ASP A 59 -5.94 -20.66 -9.39
CA ASP A 59 -5.64 -21.88 -10.10
C ASP A 59 -6.06 -23.12 -9.30
N VAL A 60 -5.63 -24.32 -9.73
CA VAL A 60 -6.02 -25.60 -9.09
C VAL A 60 -5.04 -26.05 -8.00
N TYR A 61 -3.96 -25.30 -7.79
CA TYR A 61 -2.91 -25.61 -6.84
C TYR A 61 -3.04 -24.75 -5.59
N ASN A 62 -2.87 -25.36 -4.43
CA ASN A 62 -2.89 -24.62 -3.18
C ASN A 62 -1.62 -23.77 -3.05
N ASN A 63 -1.75 -22.46 -3.25
CA ASN A 63 -0.63 -21.52 -3.16
C ASN A 63 -0.71 -20.53 -2.00
N GLY A 64 -1.61 -20.71 -1.03
CA GLY A 64 -1.81 -19.78 0.09
C GLY A 64 -0.50 -19.13 0.59
N THR A 65 -0.38 -17.81 0.43
CA THR A 65 0.85 -17.06 0.68
C THR A 65 0.60 -15.83 1.54
N THR A 66 1.64 -15.35 2.20
CA THR A 66 1.63 -14.06 2.88
C THR A 66 2.57 -13.11 2.15
N VAL A 67 2.07 -11.93 1.81
CA VAL A 67 2.87 -10.86 1.20
C VAL A 67 3.06 -9.72 2.19
N SER A 68 4.23 -9.10 2.14
CA SER A 68 4.58 -7.94 2.97
C SER A 68 5.12 -6.82 2.11
N THR A 69 4.60 -5.62 2.29
CA THR A 69 5.01 -4.43 1.53
C THR A 69 5.32 -3.28 2.48
N THR A 70 6.44 -2.59 2.25
CA THR A 70 6.87 -1.42 3.05
C THR A 70 6.92 -0.17 2.19
N ILE A 71 6.95 0.99 2.83
CA ILE A 71 7.30 2.25 2.16
C ILE A 71 8.82 2.28 1.95
N THR A 72 9.25 2.52 0.71
CA THR A 72 10.68 2.68 0.36
C THR A 72 11.05 4.14 0.08
N GLY A 73 10.07 4.99 -0.22
CA GLY A 73 10.28 6.42 -0.42
C GLY A 73 8.98 7.21 -0.38
N ALA A 74 9.10 8.50 -0.07
CA ALA A 74 8.01 9.47 -0.17
C ALA A 74 8.59 10.83 -0.59
N THR A 75 8.01 11.44 -1.61
CA THR A 75 8.46 12.74 -2.15
C THR A 75 7.27 13.67 -2.40
N GLY A 76 7.47 14.99 -2.30
CA GLY A 76 6.42 15.99 -2.49
C GLY A 76 5.74 16.39 -1.18
N GLY A 77 4.49 16.84 -1.24
CA GLY A 77 3.70 17.22 -0.06
C GLY A 77 4.02 18.59 0.56
N ASN A 78 5.23 19.10 0.32
CA ASN A 78 5.77 20.32 0.94
C ASN A 78 5.67 20.29 2.48
N PHE A 79 6.14 19.21 3.08
CA PHE A 79 6.24 19.07 4.54
C PHE A 79 7.63 19.52 5.02
N GLU A 80 7.70 20.18 6.17
CA GLU A 80 8.97 20.53 6.82
C GLU A 80 9.72 19.28 7.28
N ASN A 81 8.97 18.27 7.73
CA ASN A 81 9.49 16.94 8.07
C ASN A 81 8.43 15.86 7.83
N LEU A 82 8.64 15.04 6.80
CA LEU A 82 7.83 13.85 6.55
C LEU A 82 8.64 12.60 6.88
N VAL A 83 8.26 11.93 7.97
CA VAL A 83 8.85 10.65 8.38
C VAL A 83 7.90 9.50 8.01
N PRO A 84 8.29 8.62 7.07
CA PRO A 84 7.57 7.39 6.79
C PRO A 84 7.74 6.36 7.90
N ASN A 85 6.66 5.67 8.23
CA ASN A 85 6.70 4.45 9.01
C ASN A 85 7.04 3.27 8.09
N THR A 86 8.12 2.57 8.40
CA THR A 86 8.63 1.43 7.61
C THR A 86 8.10 0.07 8.08
N THR A 87 7.17 0.03 9.03
CA THR A 87 6.47 -1.20 9.41
C THR A 87 5.78 -1.82 8.19
N PRO A 88 6.02 -3.11 7.89
CA PRO A 88 5.38 -3.78 6.76
C PRO A 88 3.86 -3.84 6.90
N ALA A 89 3.17 -3.50 5.81
CA ALA A 89 1.77 -3.85 5.62
C ALA A 89 1.68 -5.28 5.09
N VAL A 90 0.86 -6.11 5.74
CA VAL A 90 0.83 -7.57 5.52
C VAL A 90 -0.54 -7.98 5.01
N THR A 91 -0.55 -8.85 4.01
CA THR A 91 -1.77 -9.49 3.49
C THR A 91 -1.58 -11.00 3.46
N THR A 92 -2.54 -11.72 4.01
CA THR A 92 -2.68 -13.16 3.81
C THR A 92 -3.58 -13.42 2.61
N ILE A 93 -3.09 -14.26 1.70
CA ILE A 93 -3.83 -14.73 0.53
C ILE A 93 -4.20 -16.17 0.81
N THR A 94 -5.50 -16.43 0.93
CA THR A 94 -6.04 -17.77 1.11
C THR A 94 -6.36 -18.40 -0.23
N ASP A 95 -6.06 -19.68 -0.35
CA ASP A 95 -6.45 -20.53 -1.47
C ASP A 95 -7.97 -20.54 -1.69
N SER A 96 -8.39 -20.60 -2.96
CA SER A 96 -9.79 -20.87 -3.32
C SER A 96 -9.94 -22.32 -3.75
N VAL A 97 -10.66 -23.10 -2.95
CA VAL A 97 -11.01 -24.51 -3.24
C VAL A 97 -11.86 -24.70 -4.49
#